data_AF-A0A512DXQ8-F1
#
_entry.id   AF-A0A512DXQ8-F1
#
_cell.length_a   1.000
_cell.length_b   1.000
_cell.length_c   1.000
_cell.angle_alpha   90.00
_cell.angle_beta   90.00
_cell.angle_gamma   90.00
#
_symmetry.space_group_name_H-M   'P 1'
#
loop_
_entity.id
_entity.type
_entity.pdbx_description
1 polymer ?
#
loop_
_entity_poly.entity_id
_entity_poly.type
_entity_poly.pdbx_seq_one_letter_code
_entity_poly.pdbx_strand_id
1 'polypeptide(L)'
;MNARSARWERVIREFVGKGRAFRSVWGVLREQYFQNAIQLGGLYVDVSNDTVVVTKPKVEILPIEVSGLVHVRDIAHFRQTAERYWRATIYANHLVPSLAPLLPMISASPGRLQPGLQSACNYMIELMCRDEFRQTEDWLRDGPASPPEIAVAVLGGVPADLRPQTGDGGWREAVIACREARGAGFHADVGWRNKRVMDYLRMMKFRQNSS
;
A
#
# COMPACT_ATOMS: atom_id res chain seq x y z
N MET A 1 -35.42 0.95 14.25
CA MET A 1 -34.95 0.98 12.85
C MET A 1 -36.01 1.69 12.00
N ASN A 2 -35.68 2.78 11.31
CA ASN A 2 -36.65 3.54 10.50
C ASN A 2 -37.08 2.70 9.27
N ALA A 3 -38.37 2.66 8.93
CA ALA A 3 -38.91 1.95 7.76
C ALA A 3 -38.20 2.30 6.44
N ARG A 4 -37.69 3.53 6.34
CA ARG A 4 -36.87 4.02 5.21
C ARG A 4 -35.51 3.33 5.15
N SER A 5 -34.85 3.12 6.29
CA SER A 5 -33.58 2.39 6.39
C SER A 5 -33.77 0.92 6.03
N ALA A 6 -34.82 0.28 6.55
CA ALA A 6 -35.14 -1.12 6.23
C ALA A 6 -35.43 -1.33 4.73
N ARG A 7 -36.05 -0.35 4.06
CA ARG A 7 -36.25 -0.36 2.61
C ARG A 7 -34.93 -0.30 1.85
N TRP A 8 -34.03 0.62 2.22
CA TRP A 8 -32.74 0.77 1.54
C TRP A 8 -31.83 -0.44 1.73
N GLU A 9 -31.78 -1.01 2.93
CA GLU A 9 -31.04 -2.24 3.19
C GLU A 9 -31.53 -3.40 2.32
N ARG A 10 -32.85 -3.51 2.11
CA ARG A 10 -33.42 -4.55 1.24
C ARG A 10 -33.00 -4.34 -0.22
N VAL A 11 -33.08 -3.10 -0.70
CA VAL A 11 -32.66 -2.74 -2.07
C VAL A 11 -31.19 -3.06 -2.31
N ILE A 12 -30.30 -2.71 -1.36
CA ILE A 12 -28.87 -3.02 -1.45
C ILE A 12 -28.66 -4.53 -1.44
N ARG A 13 -29.32 -5.27 -0.53
CA ARG A 13 -29.22 -6.73 -0.48
C ARG A 13 -29.67 -7.39 -1.78
N GLU A 14 -30.78 -6.96 -2.36
CA GLU A 14 -31.27 -7.48 -3.63
C GLU A 14 -30.32 -7.14 -4.80
N PHE A 15 -29.74 -5.94 -4.81
CA PHE A 15 -28.76 -5.52 -5.80
C PHE A 15 -27.51 -6.39 -5.75
N VAL A 16 -26.95 -6.60 -4.55
CA VAL A 16 -25.81 -7.49 -4.32
C VAL A 16 -26.16 -8.94 -4.62
N GLY A 17 -27.36 -9.40 -4.22
CA GLY A 17 -27.86 -10.75 -4.50
C GLY A 17 -28.01 -11.06 -6.00
N LYS A 18 -28.14 -10.03 -6.84
CA LYS A 18 -28.10 -10.14 -8.31
C LYS A 18 -26.68 -10.11 -8.90
N GLY A 19 -25.64 -10.25 -8.07
CA GLY A 19 -24.24 -10.24 -8.50
C GLY A 19 -23.70 -8.88 -8.92
N ARG A 20 -24.41 -7.78 -8.58
CA ARG A 20 -23.95 -6.43 -8.93
C ARG A 20 -22.86 -5.98 -7.96
N ALA A 21 -21.87 -5.26 -8.48
CA ALA A 21 -20.72 -4.82 -7.70
C ALA A 21 -21.14 -3.89 -6.55
N PHE A 22 -20.77 -4.23 -5.32
CA PHE A 22 -20.82 -3.33 -4.17
C PHE A 22 -19.59 -3.60 -3.32
N ARG A 23 -18.55 -2.80 -3.50
CA ARG A 23 -17.23 -3.04 -2.87
C ARG A 23 -16.46 -1.74 -2.69
N SER A 24 -15.53 -1.75 -1.75
CA SER A 24 -14.50 -0.70 -1.70
C SER A 24 -13.54 -0.88 -2.88
N VAL A 25 -13.12 0.24 -3.46
CA VAL A 25 -12.09 0.30 -4.49
C VAL A 25 -11.00 1.28 -4.05
N TRP A 26 -9.76 0.95 -4.38
CA TRP A 26 -8.60 1.78 -4.14
C TRP A 26 -7.77 1.87 -5.41
N GLY A 27 -7.20 3.04 -5.69
CA GLY A 27 -6.41 3.27 -6.88
C GLY A 27 -5.89 4.70 -6.96
N VAL A 28 -5.50 5.11 -8.17
CA VAL A 28 -5.02 6.45 -8.46
C VAL A 28 -6.13 7.24 -9.14
N LEU A 29 -6.58 8.32 -8.52
CA LEU A 29 -7.59 9.19 -9.10
C LEU A 29 -6.92 10.22 -10.02
N ARG A 30 -7.32 10.20 -11.29
CA ARG A 30 -6.91 11.15 -12.34
C ARG A 30 -5.38 11.26 -12.47
N GLU A 31 -4.66 10.17 -12.21
CA GLU A 31 -3.18 10.10 -12.23
C GLU A 31 -2.49 11.11 -11.26
N GLN A 32 -3.20 11.56 -10.21
CA GLN A 32 -2.72 12.59 -9.28
C GLN A 32 -2.51 12.11 -7.85
N TYR A 33 -3.45 11.37 -7.27
CA TYR A 33 -3.39 10.96 -5.86
C TYR A 33 -4.10 9.64 -5.61
N PHE A 34 -3.77 9.00 -4.49
CA PHE A 34 -4.43 7.77 -4.08
C PHE A 34 -5.82 8.07 -3.52
N GLN A 35 -6.80 7.24 -3.87
CA GLN A 35 -8.18 7.43 -3.48
C GLN A 35 -8.81 6.11 -3.03
N ASN A 36 -9.56 6.17 -1.91
CA ASN A 36 -10.52 5.14 -1.52
C ASN A 36 -11.92 5.58 -1.97
N ALA A 37 -12.66 4.68 -2.59
CA ALA A 37 -14.05 4.93 -2.99
C ALA A 37 -14.88 3.65 -2.84
N ILE A 38 -16.18 3.76 -3.12
CA ILE A 38 -17.11 2.63 -3.23
C ILE A 38 -17.48 2.49 -4.70
N GLN A 39 -17.40 1.27 -5.23
CA GLN A 39 -18.02 0.90 -6.50
C GLN A 39 -19.41 0.33 -6.24
N LEU A 40 -20.44 0.96 -6.80
CA LEU A 40 -21.83 0.50 -6.79
C LEU A 40 -22.31 0.28 -8.24
N GLY A 41 -22.22 -0.96 -8.71
CA GLY A 41 -22.43 -1.30 -10.12
C GLY A 41 -21.42 -0.59 -11.01
N GLY A 42 -21.92 0.18 -11.98
CA GLY A 42 -21.12 1.05 -12.84
C GLY A 42 -20.82 2.43 -12.22
N LEU A 43 -21.19 2.67 -10.97
CA LEU A 43 -20.99 3.96 -10.32
C LEU A 43 -19.74 3.93 -9.42
N TYR A 44 -18.96 5.01 -9.54
CA TYR A 44 -17.99 5.44 -8.57
C TYR A 44 -18.69 6.34 -7.53
N VAL A 45 -18.45 6.07 -6.26
CA VAL A 45 -18.99 6.83 -5.14
C VAL A 45 -17.83 7.21 -4.21
N ASP A 46 -17.44 8.48 -4.24
CA ASP A 46 -16.49 9.08 -3.28
C ASP A 46 -17.27 9.80 -2.19
N VAL A 47 -17.10 9.35 -0.96
CA VAL A 47 -17.63 10.04 0.22
C VAL A 47 -16.49 10.88 0.77
N SER A 48 -16.49 12.16 0.44
CA SER A 48 -15.43 13.07 0.90
C SER A 48 -15.48 13.19 2.42
N ASN A 49 -14.31 13.17 3.06
CA ASN A 49 -14.20 13.54 4.46
C ASN A 49 -14.51 15.04 4.59
N ASP A 50 -15.42 15.41 5.50
CA ASP A 50 -15.90 16.79 5.78
C ASP A 50 -14.76 17.78 6.19
N THR A 51 -13.50 17.35 6.17
CA THR A 51 -12.35 18.03 6.82
C THR A 51 -11.34 18.68 5.89
N VAL A 52 -11.39 18.44 4.56
CA VAL A 52 -10.30 18.86 3.66
C VAL A 52 -10.66 20.06 2.78
N VAL A 53 -11.90 20.15 2.30
CA VAL A 53 -12.41 21.29 1.52
C VAL A 53 -13.91 21.43 1.77
N VAL A 54 -14.33 22.41 2.57
CA VAL A 54 -15.74 22.61 2.97
C VAL A 54 -16.67 22.83 1.77
N THR A 55 -16.12 23.33 0.65
CA THR A 55 -16.87 23.60 -0.59
C THR A 55 -16.97 22.41 -1.54
N LYS A 56 -16.27 21.29 -1.29
CA LYS A 56 -16.37 20.08 -2.12
C LYS A 56 -17.74 19.41 -1.86
N PRO A 57 -18.43 18.87 -2.89
CA PRO A 57 -19.60 18.03 -2.67
C PRO A 57 -19.29 16.91 -1.69
N LYS A 58 -20.11 16.77 -0.64
CA LYS A 58 -19.93 15.76 0.42
C LYS A 58 -19.86 14.32 -0.09
N VAL A 59 -20.54 14.09 -1.21
CA VAL A 59 -20.55 12.83 -1.94
C VAL A 59 -20.46 13.14 -3.42
N GLU A 60 -19.50 12.53 -4.10
CA GLU A 60 -19.37 12.55 -5.56
C GLU A 60 -19.84 11.19 -6.11
N ILE A 61 -20.81 11.21 -7.04
CA ILE A 61 -21.34 10.01 -7.69
C ILE A 61 -21.29 10.22 -9.20
N LEU A 62 -20.59 9.33 -9.91
CA LEU A 62 -20.49 9.37 -11.38
C LEU A 62 -20.21 7.98 -11.95
N PRO A 63 -20.37 7.75 -13.27
CA PRO A 63 -19.94 6.50 -13.89
C PRO A 63 -18.46 6.23 -13.64
N ILE A 64 -18.10 4.99 -13.34
CA ILE A 64 -16.72 4.61 -12.99
C ILE A 64 -15.78 4.86 -14.17
N GLU A 65 -16.28 4.71 -15.40
CA GLU A 65 -15.55 4.89 -16.65
C GLU A 65 -15.07 6.34 -16.85
N VAL A 66 -15.79 7.31 -16.27
CA VAL A 66 -15.46 8.74 -16.37
C VAL A 66 -14.91 9.32 -15.07
N SER A 67 -14.78 8.50 -14.01
CA SER A 67 -14.22 8.92 -12.72
C SER A 67 -12.75 9.31 -12.80
N GLY A 68 -12.02 8.70 -13.75
CA GLY A 68 -10.57 8.78 -13.82
C GLY A 68 -9.86 7.95 -12.75
N LEU A 69 -10.59 7.12 -11.98
CA LEU A 69 -9.97 6.16 -11.08
C LEU A 69 -9.34 5.04 -11.89
N VAL A 70 -8.02 4.88 -11.77
CA VAL A 70 -7.26 3.82 -12.42
C VAL A 70 -6.60 2.91 -11.39
N HIS A 71 -6.39 1.65 -11.77
CA HIS A 71 -5.63 0.71 -10.97
C HIS A 71 -4.15 1.10 -10.93
N VAL A 72 -3.49 0.86 -9.79
CA VAL A 72 -2.03 0.90 -9.74
C VAL A 72 -1.51 -0.28 -10.56
N ARG A 73 -0.68 0.02 -11.55
CA ARG A 73 -0.29 -0.94 -12.60
C ARG A 73 0.89 -1.81 -12.17
N ASP A 74 1.83 -1.15 -11.51
CA ASP A 74 3.17 -1.61 -11.18
C ASP A 74 3.80 -0.72 -10.08
N ILE A 75 4.98 -1.11 -9.61
CA ILE A 75 5.75 -0.34 -8.61
C ILE A 75 6.08 1.06 -9.12
N ALA A 76 6.39 1.22 -10.41
CA ALA A 76 6.77 2.50 -10.99
C ALA A 76 5.60 3.50 -10.97
N HIS A 77 4.39 3.05 -11.30
CA HIS A 77 3.16 3.84 -11.24
C HIS A 77 2.90 4.26 -9.79
N PHE A 78 2.95 3.33 -8.82
CA PHE A 78 2.81 3.69 -7.40
C PHE A 78 3.82 4.76 -6.99
N ARG A 79 5.10 4.55 -7.32
CA ARG A 79 6.20 5.46 -6.95
C ARG A 79 5.96 6.85 -7.52
N GLN A 80 5.67 6.96 -8.82
CA GLN A 80 5.42 8.25 -9.46
C GLN A 80 4.23 8.99 -8.83
N THR A 81 3.14 8.27 -8.51
CA THR A 81 2.00 8.85 -7.81
C THR A 81 2.38 9.30 -6.39
N ALA A 82 3.08 8.46 -5.63
CA ALA A 82 3.51 8.75 -4.26
C ALA A 82 4.46 9.96 -4.20
N GLU A 83 5.44 10.04 -5.10
CA GLU A 83 6.39 11.15 -5.17
C GLU A 83 5.67 12.48 -5.46
N ARG A 84 4.72 12.49 -6.41
CA ARG A 84 3.93 13.68 -6.73
C ARG A 84 2.99 14.07 -5.60
N TYR A 85 2.20 13.12 -5.11
CA TYR A 85 1.13 13.37 -4.16
C TYR A 85 1.67 13.71 -2.77
N TRP A 86 2.62 12.93 -2.26
CA TRP A 86 3.19 13.12 -0.94
C TRP A 86 4.36 14.12 -0.92
N ARG A 87 4.87 14.52 -2.10
CA ARG A 87 6.13 15.26 -2.25
C ARG A 87 7.30 14.56 -1.54
N ALA A 88 7.31 13.23 -1.61
CA ALA A 88 8.29 12.37 -0.97
C ALA A 88 9.31 11.84 -1.98
N THR A 89 10.49 11.46 -1.50
CA THR A 89 11.42 10.59 -2.24
C THR A 89 11.15 9.15 -1.84
N ILE A 90 11.17 8.23 -2.81
CA ILE A 90 10.97 6.81 -2.59
C ILE A 90 12.28 6.06 -2.82
N TYR A 91 12.67 5.25 -1.85
CA TYR A 91 13.87 4.43 -1.82
C TYR A 91 13.53 2.95 -1.80
N ALA A 92 14.47 2.11 -2.22
CA ALA A 92 14.38 0.67 -2.07
C ALA A 92 14.46 0.25 -0.59
N ASN A 93 13.60 -0.69 -0.19
CA ASN A 93 13.60 -1.23 1.17
C ASN A 93 14.73 -2.27 1.35
N HIS A 94 15.93 -1.78 1.61
CA HIS A 94 17.05 -2.61 2.05
C HIS A 94 17.11 -2.78 3.58
N LEU A 95 16.35 -1.95 4.31
CA LEU A 95 16.47 -1.83 5.78
C LEU A 95 15.64 -2.84 6.55
N VAL A 96 14.67 -3.50 5.90
CA VAL A 96 13.89 -4.58 6.51
C VAL A 96 13.75 -5.73 5.51
N PRO A 97 14.83 -6.50 5.26
CA PRO A 97 14.92 -7.44 4.14
C PRO A 97 13.81 -8.50 4.11
N SER A 98 13.41 -9.01 5.28
CA SER A 98 12.35 -10.03 5.40
C SER A 98 10.97 -9.51 5.01
N LEU A 99 10.75 -8.18 5.03
CA LEU A 99 9.52 -7.53 4.58
C LEU A 99 9.61 -7.02 3.14
N ALA A 100 10.82 -6.90 2.57
CA ALA A 100 11.07 -6.30 1.27
C ALA A 100 10.24 -6.91 0.12
N PRO A 101 10.00 -8.25 0.04
CA PRO A 101 9.16 -8.83 -1.01
C PRO A 101 7.73 -8.27 -1.06
N LEU A 102 7.16 -7.90 0.09
CA LEU A 102 5.81 -7.33 0.20
C LEU A 102 5.80 -5.81 0.29
N LEU A 103 6.83 -5.23 0.90
CA LEU A 103 6.97 -3.82 1.20
C LEU A 103 8.29 -3.30 0.62
N PRO A 104 8.38 -3.16 -0.72
CA PRO A 104 9.65 -2.89 -1.40
C PRO A 104 10.14 -1.44 -1.28
N MET A 105 9.33 -0.56 -0.69
CA MET A 105 9.53 0.88 -0.77
C MET A 105 9.58 1.53 0.61
N ILE A 106 10.52 2.45 0.78
CA ILE A 106 10.61 3.39 1.89
C ILE A 106 10.35 4.78 1.34
N SER A 107 9.46 5.55 1.98
CA SER A 107 9.28 6.96 1.64
C SER A 107 9.91 7.87 2.68
N ALA A 108 10.43 9.01 2.26
CA ALA A 108 10.74 10.11 3.17
C ALA A 108 10.36 11.45 2.54
N SER A 109 9.76 12.35 3.32
CA SER A 109 9.60 13.75 2.95
C SER A 109 9.96 14.62 4.15
N PRO A 110 11.12 15.30 4.12
CA PRO A 110 11.52 16.20 5.19
C PRO A 110 10.40 17.18 5.57
N GLY A 111 10.04 17.21 6.86
CA GLY A 111 9.00 18.09 7.40
C GLY A 111 7.55 17.77 7.02
N ARG A 112 7.27 16.67 6.29
CA ARG A 112 5.89 16.28 5.92
C ARG A 112 5.54 14.84 6.22
N LEU A 113 6.43 13.92 5.88
CA LEU A 113 6.22 12.50 6.04
C LEU A 113 7.42 11.88 6.74
N GLN A 114 7.15 11.30 7.90
CA GLN A 114 8.15 10.53 8.63
C GLN A 114 8.64 9.36 7.78
N PRO A 115 9.96 9.08 7.75
CA PRO A 115 10.50 7.94 7.03
C PRO A 115 9.84 6.63 7.42
N GLY A 116 9.57 5.75 6.46
CA GLY A 116 8.97 4.46 6.77
C GLY A 116 8.62 3.62 5.55
N LEU A 117 8.34 2.34 5.81
CA LEU A 117 7.85 1.40 4.82
C LEU A 117 6.48 1.84 4.32
N GLN A 118 6.27 1.73 3.01
CA GLN A 118 5.02 2.05 2.34
C GLN A 118 4.39 0.81 1.71
N SER A 119 3.19 0.99 1.15
CA SER A 119 2.45 -0.07 0.44
C SER A 119 1.93 -1.19 1.34
N ALA A 120 1.80 -0.97 2.65
CA ALA A 120 1.24 -1.94 3.59
C ALA A 120 -0.29 -2.03 3.52
N CYS A 121 -0.83 -2.28 2.33
CA CYS A 121 -2.23 -2.57 2.09
C CYS A 121 -2.38 -3.83 1.24
N ASN A 122 -3.50 -4.53 1.38
CA ASN A 122 -3.75 -5.79 0.67
C ASN A 122 -3.61 -5.65 -0.85
N TYR A 123 -4.06 -4.53 -1.40
CA TYR A 123 -3.98 -4.25 -2.83
C TYR A 123 -2.52 -4.30 -3.33
N MET A 124 -1.61 -3.59 -2.67
CA MET A 124 -0.22 -3.53 -3.11
C MET A 124 0.52 -4.84 -2.83
N ILE A 125 0.20 -5.52 -1.73
CA ILE A 125 0.74 -6.87 -1.45
C ILE A 125 0.34 -7.85 -2.56
N GLU A 126 -0.93 -7.82 -2.98
CA GLU A 126 -1.41 -8.65 -4.09
C GLU A 126 -0.76 -8.29 -5.42
N LEU A 127 -0.46 -7.01 -5.65
CA LEU A 127 0.29 -6.56 -6.81
C LEU A 127 1.71 -7.15 -6.83
N MET A 128 2.41 -7.21 -5.69
CA MET A 128 3.74 -7.85 -5.60
C MET A 128 3.67 -9.38 -5.73
N CYS A 129 2.59 -10.00 -5.23
CA CYS A 129 2.40 -11.45 -5.40
C CYS A 129 2.07 -11.82 -6.85
N ARG A 130 1.38 -10.95 -7.60
CA ARG A 130 0.90 -11.22 -8.97
C ARG A 130 2.02 -11.61 -9.93
N ASP A 131 3.21 -11.04 -9.77
CA ASP A 131 4.37 -11.30 -10.63
C ASP A 131 5.47 -12.09 -9.91
N GLU A 132 5.12 -12.78 -8.82
CA GLU A 132 6.04 -13.56 -8.00
C GLU A 132 7.24 -12.73 -7.49
N PHE A 133 6.97 -11.49 -7.07
CA PHE A 133 7.96 -10.55 -6.53
C PHE A 133 9.04 -10.11 -7.54
N ARG A 134 8.83 -10.26 -8.84
CA ARG A 134 9.84 -9.92 -9.87
C ARG A 134 10.10 -8.42 -9.94
N GLN A 135 9.05 -7.60 -10.05
CA GLN A 135 9.22 -6.15 -10.03
C GLN A 135 9.81 -5.68 -8.69
N THR A 136 9.46 -6.34 -7.59
CA THR A 136 10.05 -6.06 -6.28
C THR A 136 11.56 -6.32 -6.30
N GLU A 137 12.00 -7.47 -6.81
CA GLU A 137 13.42 -7.80 -6.95
C GLU A 137 14.14 -6.76 -7.81
N ASP A 138 13.58 -6.39 -8.97
CA ASP A 138 14.16 -5.40 -9.86
C ASP A 138 14.28 -4.03 -9.17
N TRP A 139 13.24 -3.60 -8.46
CA TRP A 139 13.28 -2.35 -7.69
C TRP A 139 14.30 -2.38 -6.56
N LEU A 140 14.44 -3.49 -5.85
CA LEU A 140 15.42 -3.63 -4.77
C LEU A 140 16.85 -3.66 -5.31
N ARG A 141 17.04 -4.20 -6.52
CA ARG A 141 18.33 -4.25 -7.19
C ARG A 141 18.74 -2.88 -7.72
N ASP A 142 17.83 -2.19 -8.41
CA ASP A 142 18.13 -1.03 -9.25
C ASP A 142 17.70 0.31 -8.63
N GLY A 143 16.82 0.28 -7.62
CA GLY A 143 16.31 1.45 -6.92
C GLY A 143 17.33 2.10 -5.98
N PRO A 144 17.18 3.41 -5.69
CA PRO A 144 18.12 4.12 -4.83
C PRO A 144 18.01 3.63 -3.39
N ALA A 145 19.17 3.39 -2.76
CA ALA A 145 19.24 3.16 -1.32
C ALA A 145 18.84 4.43 -0.54
N SER A 146 18.34 4.24 0.68
CA SER A 146 18.03 5.36 1.57
C SER A 146 19.33 6.06 2.04
N PRO A 147 19.39 7.39 2.07
CA PRO A 147 20.48 8.13 2.72
C PRO A 147 20.66 7.73 4.20
N PRO A 148 21.87 7.88 4.78
CA PRO A 148 22.15 7.45 6.16
C PRO A 148 21.17 8.00 7.21
N GLU A 149 20.77 9.26 7.10
CA GLU A 149 19.84 9.91 8.01
C GLU A 149 18.43 9.30 7.95
N ILE A 150 17.98 8.92 6.75
CA ILE A 150 16.72 8.21 6.53
C ILE A 150 16.84 6.79 7.07
N ALA A 151 17.98 6.14 6.83
CA ALA A 151 18.22 4.78 7.29
C ALA A 151 18.22 4.68 8.82
N VAL A 152 18.91 5.59 9.51
CA VAL A 152 18.91 5.70 10.97
C VAL A 152 17.49 5.93 11.50
N ALA A 153 16.74 6.86 10.90
CA ALA A 153 15.37 7.16 11.32
C ALA A 153 14.43 5.96 11.16
N VAL A 154 14.53 5.21 10.06
CA VAL A 154 13.74 3.99 9.85
C VAL A 154 14.16 2.89 10.83
N LEU A 155 15.46 2.58 10.92
CA LEU A 155 15.98 1.50 11.77
C LEU A 155 15.73 1.74 13.26
N GLY A 156 15.65 3.00 13.70
CA GLY A 156 15.24 3.36 15.06
C GLY A 156 13.86 2.82 15.45
N GLY A 157 12.96 2.62 14.47
CA GLY A 157 11.64 2.01 14.66
C GLY A 157 11.56 0.53 14.29
N VAL A 158 12.67 -0.13 13.99
CA VAL A 158 12.71 -1.54 13.56
C VAL A 158 13.28 -2.44 14.68
N PRO A 159 12.54 -3.48 15.12
CA PRO A 159 13.06 -4.51 16.02
C PRO A 159 14.35 -5.17 15.49
N ALA A 160 15.29 -5.49 16.37
CA ALA A 160 16.62 -5.98 15.99
C ALA A 160 16.58 -7.24 15.09
N ASP A 161 15.62 -8.13 15.29
CA ASP A 161 15.44 -9.36 14.52
C ASP A 161 14.92 -9.13 13.09
N LEU A 162 14.41 -7.94 12.79
CA LEU A 162 13.96 -7.54 11.46
C LEU A 162 14.99 -6.70 10.69
N ARG A 163 16.09 -6.29 11.35
CA ARG A 163 17.15 -5.49 10.73
C ARG A 163 18.06 -6.37 9.85
N PRO A 164 18.76 -5.77 8.86
CA PRO A 164 19.76 -6.49 8.08
C PRO A 164 20.87 -7.02 8.99
N GLN A 165 21.39 -8.19 8.67
CA GLN A 165 22.49 -8.84 9.38
C GLN A 165 23.84 -8.61 8.68
N THR A 166 23.81 -8.29 7.39
CA THR A 166 24.99 -8.03 6.56
C THR A 166 25.43 -6.57 6.62
N GLY A 167 26.74 -6.36 6.50
CA GLY A 167 27.37 -5.02 6.48
C GLY A 167 27.17 -4.23 5.18
N ASP A 168 26.40 -4.73 4.22
CA ASP A 168 26.11 -4.08 2.92
C ASP A 168 24.82 -3.23 2.94
N GLY A 169 24.33 -2.89 4.13
CA GLY A 169 23.08 -2.13 4.29
C GLY A 169 21.81 -2.94 3.97
N GLY A 170 21.92 -4.26 3.81
CA GLY A 170 20.80 -5.18 3.58
C GLY A 170 20.37 -5.32 2.12
N TRP A 171 21.13 -4.77 1.16
CA TRP A 171 20.82 -4.87 -0.26
C TRP A 171 20.79 -6.33 -0.74
N ARG A 172 21.83 -7.13 -0.43
CA ARG A 172 21.84 -8.56 -0.83
C ARG A 172 20.70 -9.33 -0.18
N GLU A 173 20.46 -9.12 1.10
CA GLU A 173 19.41 -9.81 1.84
C GLU A 173 18.03 -9.53 1.25
N ALA A 174 17.73 -8.28 0.90
CA ALA A 174 16.44 -7.91 0.33
C ALA A 174 16.19 -8.56 -1.04
N VAL A 175 17.22 -8.58 -1.90
CA VAL A 175 17.15 -9.26 -3.21
C VAL A 175 17.02 -10.78 -3.05
N ILE A 176 17.81 -11.37 -2.14
CA ILE A 176 17.74 -12.81 -1.84
C ILE A 176 16.36 -13.19 -1.30
N ALA A 177 15.78 -12.40 -0.39
CA ALA A 177 14.46 -12.65 0.17
C ALA A 177 13.38 -12.74 -0.91
N CYS A 178 13.48 -11.95 -1.99
CA CYS A 178 12.55 -12.04 -3.13
C CYS A 178 12.72 -13.35 -3.90
N ARG A 179 13.97 -13.75 -4.14
CA ARG A 179 14.30 -15.01 -4.84
C ARG A 179 13.86 -16.23 -4.05
N GLU A 180 14.10 -16.23 -2.75
CA GLU A 180 13.67 -17.29 -1.84
C GLU A 180 12.16 -17.36 -1.76
N ALA A 181 11.47 -16.21 -1.59
CA ALA A 181 10.02 -16.18 -1.54
C ALA A 181 9.38 -16.68 -2.85
N ARG A 182 9.97 -16.33 -4.00
CA ARG A 182 9.56 -16.85 -5.30
C ARG A 182 9.81 -18.35 -5.42
N GLY A 183 11.02 -18.81 -5.10
CA GLY A 183 11.40 -20.23 -5.17
C GLY A 183 10.57 -21.13 -4.24
N ALA A 184 10.13 -20.60 -3.10
CA ALA A 184 9.26 -21.29 -2.16
C ALA A 184 7.75 -21.17 -2.48
N GLY A 185 7.36 -20.45 -3.54
CA GLY A 185 5.95 -20.27 -3.91
C GLY A 185 5.14 -19.40 -2.95
N PHE A 186 5.78 -18.54 -2.15
CA PHE A 186 5.09 -17.75 -1.12
C PHE A 186 4.12 -16.70 -1.65
N HIS A 187 4.15 -16.40 -2.95
CA HIS A 187 3.15 -15.54 -3.60
C HIS A 187 1.72 -16.09 -3.45
N ALA A 188 1.57 -17.41 -3.30
CA ALA A 188 0.29 -18.10 -3.06
C ALA A 188 0.09 -18.52 -1.59
N ASP A 189 1.07 -18.30 -0.72
CA ASP A 189 1.03 -18.73 0.69
C ASP A 189 0.44 -17.62 1.59
N VAL A 190 -0.83 -17.80 1.95
CA VAL A 190 -1.55 -16.89 2.86
C VAL A 190 -0.96 -16.89 4.27
N GLY A 191 -0.45 -18.03 4.75
CA GLY A 191 0.16 -18.15 6.08
C GLY A 191 1.45 -17.34 6.18
N TRP A 192 2.31 -17.46 5.15
CA TRP A 192 3.52 -16.66 5.04
C TRP A 192 3.20 -15.15 4.94
N ARG A 193 2.24 -14.78 4.07
CA ARG A 193 1.78 -13.38 3.94
C ARG A 193 1.32 -12.83 5.29
N ASN A 194 0.48 -13.57 6.01
CA ASN A 194 -0.02 -13.15 7.32
C ASN A 194 1.12 -12.96 8.33
N LYS A 195 2.11 -13.86 8.35
CA LYS A 195 3.30 -13.72 9.21
C LYS A 195 4.05 -12.43 8.91
N ARG A 196 4.28 -12.10 7.63
CA ARG A 196 4.94 -10.85 7.22
C ARG A 196 4.13 -9.60 7.58
N VAL A 197 2.80 -9.64 7.45
CA VAL A 197 1.92 -8.55 7.91
C VAL A 197 2.02 -8.39 9.44
N MET A 198 2.08 -9.48 10.19
CA MET A 198 2.27 -9.42 11.65
C MET A 198 3.64 -8.85 12.03
N ASP A 199 4.70 -9.18 11.29
CA ASP A 199 6.03 -8.58 11.45
C ASP A 199 5.98 -7.05 11.22
N TYR A 200 5.29 -6.60 10.17
CA TYR A 200 5.06 -5.17 9.93
C TYR A 200 4.27 -4.50 11.06
N LEU A 201 3.19 -5.11 11.55
CA LEU A 201 2.41 -4.57 12.67
C LEU A 201 3.23 -4.50 13.97
N ARG A 202 4.09 -5.48 14.21
CA ARG A 202 5.04 -5.47 15.34
C ARG A 202 6.02 -4.32 15.22
N MET A 203 6.56 -4.07 14.02
CA MET A 203 7.41 -2.90 13.74
C MET A 203 6.67 -1.58 14.02
N MET A 204 5.41 -1.46 13.57
CA MET A 204 4.61 -0.25 13.82
C MET A 204 4.37 0.01 15.30
N LYS A 205 4.11 -1.03 16.10
CA LYS A 205 3.99 -0.93 17.56
C LYS A 205 5.31 -0.55 18.23
N PHE A 206 6.41 -1.16 17.79
CA PHE A 206 7.75 -0.85 18.32
C PHE A 206 8.10 0.63 18.11
N ARG A 207 7.81 1.16 16.92
CA ARG A 207 8.00 2.57 16.60
C ARG A 207 7.19 3.50 17.51
N GLN A 208 5.93 3.17 17.81
CA GLN A 208 5.09 3.96 18.72
C GLN A 208 5.65 4.02 20.14
N ASN A 209 6.28 2.94 20.61
CA ASN A 209 6.89 2.88 21.94
C ASN A 209 8.29 3.50 22.01
N SER A 210 8.91 3.80 20.86
CA SER A 210 10.28 4.33 20.75
C SER A 210 10.31 5.81 20.32
N SER A 211 9.14 6.42 20.10
CA SER A 211 8.97 7.84 19.76
C SER A 211 8.56 8.62 21.01
#